data_AF-A0A3D4QEY9-F1
#
_entry.id   AF-A0A3D4QEY9-F1
#
_cell.length_a   1.000
_cell.length_b   1.000
_cell.length_c   1.000
_cell.angle_alpha   90.00
_cell.angle_beta   90.00
_cell.angle_gamma   90.00
#
_symmetry.space_group_name_H-M   'P 1'
#
loop_
_entity.id
_entity.type
_entity.pdbx_description
1 polymer ?
#
loop_
_entity_poly.entity_id
_entity_poly.type
_entity_poly.pdbx_seq_one_letter_code
_entity_poly.pdbx_strand_id
1 'polypeptide(L)'
;NHEVMMRGTFANIRIKNEMAPGTEGGFTTLQPTGETTTIYEAAMGYKAQGIPLVVIGGAEYGTGSSRDWAAKGTRLLGIQAVIVESFERIHRSNLVGMGVLPLQFPSGVTRQTLKLDGSETYDVVGLNAGIT
;
A
#
# COMPACT_ATOMS: atom_id res chain seq x y z
N ASN A 1 2.03 -22.35 -3.66
CA ASN A 1 1.27 -22.01 -2.44
C ASN A 1 1.14 -20.49 -2.36
N HIS A 2 -0.06 -19.92 -2.55
CA HIS A 2 -0.24 -18.47 -2.62
C HIS A 2 -0.21 -17.79 -1.23
N GLU A 3 -0.50 -18.54 -0.15
CA GLU A 3 -0.50 -18.01 1.22
C GLU A 3 0.91 -17.61 1.68
N VAL A 4 1.92 -18.42 1.36
CA VAL A 4 3.33 -18.11 1.63
C VAL A 4 3.72 -16.80 0.95
N MET A 5 3.29 -16.65 -0.30
CA MET A 5 3.62 -15.47 -1.09
C MET A 5 2.88 -14.21 -0.61
N MET A 6 1.66 -14.36 -0.08
CA MET A 6 0.93 -13.26 0.58
C MET A 6 1.67 -12.78 1.83
N ARG A 7 2.13 -13.69 2.69
CA ARG A 7 2.95 -13.35 3.86
C ARG A 7 4.27 -12.69 3.50
N GLY A 8 4.81 -12.99 2.32
CA GLY A 8 6.02 -12.34 1.78
C GLY A 8 5.77 -10.95 1.18
N THR A 9 4.52 -10.53 0.99
CA THR A 9 4.20 -9.21 0.42
C THR A 9 4.47 -8.12 1.44
N PHE A 10 5.25 -7.11 1.07
CA PHE A 10 5.79 -6.10 1.99
C PHE A 10 6.63 -6.66 3.15
N ALA A 11 7.17 -7.87 3.05
CA ALA A 11 7.99 -8.48 4.11
C ALA A 11 9.51 -8.31 3.90
N ASN A 12 9.94 -7.50 2.93
CA ASN A 12 11.37 -7.27 2.69
C ASN A 12 11.99 -6.60 3.92
N ILE A 13 13.06 -7.18 4.46
CA ILE A 13 13.75 -6.72 5.68
C ILE A 13 14.25 -5.26 5.61
N ARG A 14 14.35 -4.67 4.41
CA ARG A 14 14.80 -3.28 4.21
C ARG A 14 13.66 -2.27 4.13
N ILE A 15 12.40 -2.71 4.22
CA ILE A 15 11.27 -1.79 4.27
C ILE A 15 11.35 -0.97 5.55
N LYS A 16 11.13 0.34 5.40
CA LYS A 16 11.01 1.30 6.50
C LYS A 16 9.62 1.89 6.41
N ASN A 17 8.77 1.53 7.36
CA ASN A 17 7.41 2.04 7.42
C ASN A 17 7.36 3.26 8.35
N GLU A 18 6.97 4.41 7.81
CA GLU A 18 6.88 5.67 8.56
C GLU A 18 5.85 5.60 9.71
N MET A 19 4.87 4.69 9.62
CA MET A 19 3.90 4.44 10.70
C MET A 19 4.47 3.63 11.86
N ALA A 20 5.58 2.91 11.69
CA ALA A 20 6.19 2.03 12.69
C ALA A 20 7.66 2.41 12.95
N PRO A 21 7.94 3.61 13.48
CA PRO A 21 9.30 4.10 13.67
C PRO A 21 10.12 3.16 14.57
N GLY A 22 11.40 3.00 14.24
CA GLY A 22 12.31 2.10 14.96
C GLY A 22 12.23 0.63 14.53
N THR A 23 11.36 0.29 13.58
CA THR A 23 11.31 -1.05 12.97
C THR A 23 11.93 -1.08 11.58
N GLU A 24 12.39 -2.26 11.16
CA GLU A 24 12.75 -2.56 9.77
C GLU A 24 12.06 -3.86 9.36
N GLY A 25 11.67 -3.95 8.09
CA GLY A 25 10.94 -5.10 7.57
C GLY A 25 9.44 -4.85 7.40
N GLY A 26 8.68 -5.95 7.33
CA GLY A 26 7.24 -5.91 7.08
C GLY A 26 6.39 -5.58 8.30
N PHE A 27 6.72 -4.49 9.00
CA PHE A 27 5.98 -4.01 10.17
C PHE A 27 5.13 -2.78 9.85
N THR A 28 4.05 -2.63 10.61
CA THR A 28 3.17 -1.46 10.59
C THR A 28 2.52 -1.26 11.95
N THR A 29 1.84 -0.14 12.12
CA THR A 29 1.08 0.17 13.33
C THR A 29 -0.41 0.10 13.03
N LEU A 30 -1.16 -0.61 13.86
CA LEU A 30 -2.61 -0.67 13.80
C LEU A 30 -3.22 0.65 14.26
N GLN A 31 -4.25 1.09 13.54
CA GLN A 31 -5.06 2.24 13.90
C GLN A 31 -6.46 1.81 14.34
N PRO A 32 -7.02 2.41 15.40
CA PRO A 32 -6.47 3.50 16.20
C PRO A 32 -5.64 3.05 17.42
N THR A 33 -5.36 1.74 17.56
CA THR A 33 -4.79 1.19 18.80
C THR A 33 -3.33 1.57 19.06
N GLY A 34 -2.57 1.88 18.01
CA GLY A 34 -1.14 2.17 18.10
C GLY A 34 -0.27 0.92 18.28
N GLU A 35 -0.84 -0.28 18.15
CA GLU A 35 -0.10 -1.53 18.31
C GLU A 35 0.72 -1.86 17.06
N THR A 36 2.03 -2.09 17.23
CA THR A 36 2.91 -2.53 16.14
C THR A 36 2.73 -4.03 15.88
N THR A 37 2.51 -4.39 14.62
CA THR A 37 2.35 -5.78 14.16
C THR A 37 2.93 -5.94 12.75
N THR A 38 2.86 -7.15 12.18
CA THR A 38 3.27 -7.35 10.78
C THR A 38 2.22 -6.78 9.81
N ILE A 39 2.66 -6.32 8.63
CA ILE A 39 1.76 -5.83 7.58
C ILE A 39 0.75 -6.91 7.17
N TYR A 40 1.16 -8.18 7.16
CA TYR A 40 0.26 -9.29 6.86
C TYR A 40 -0.85 -9.43 7.91
N GLU A 41 -0.50 -9.46 9.19
CA GLU A 41 -1.49 -9.59 10.28
C GLU A 41 -2.45 -8.40 10.30
N ALA A 42 -1.93 -7.18 10.17
CA ALA A 42 -2.74 -5.98 10.04
C ALA A 42 -3.71 -6.09 8.86
N ALA A 43 -3.21 -6.45 7.68
CA ALA A 43 -4.02 -6.57 6.48
C ALA A 43 -5.14 -7.61 6.63
N MET A 44 -4.85 -8.78 7.23
CA MET A 44 -5.86 -9.80 7.48
C MET A 44 -6.89 -9.36 8.51
N GLY A 45 -6.48 -8.65 9.57
CA GLY A 45 -7.37 -8.09 10.57
C GLY A 45 -8.36 -7.07 9.99
N TYR A 46 -7.88 -6.12 9.19
CA TYR A 46 -8.73 -5.14 8.50
C TYR A 46 -9.65 -5.81 7.47
N LYS A 47 -9.13 -6.78 6.72
CA LYS A 47 -9.93 -7.55 5.74
C LYS A 47 -11.06 -8.33 6.40
N ALA A 48 -10.83 -8.94 7.57
CA ALA A 48 -11.87 -9.65 8.32
C ALA A 48 -13.00 -8.71 8.81
N GLN A 49 -12.68 -7.43 9.02
CA GLN A 49 -13.64 -6.39 9.38
C GLN A 49 -14.29 -5.71 8.17
N GLY A 50 -13.92 -6.11 6.95
CA GLY A 50 -14.41 -5.48 5.71
C GLY A 50 -13.85 -4.08 5.47
N ILE A 51 -12.76 -3.71 6.13
CA ILE A 51 -12.15 -2.38 6.02
C ILE A 51 -11.17 -2.39 4.83
N PRO A 52 -11.39 -1.55 3.80
CA PRO A 52 -10.47 -1.44 2.67
C PRO A 52 -9.17 -0.74 3.10
N LEU A 53 -8.07 -1.07 2.42
CA LEU A 53 -6.75 -0.51 2.72
C LEU A 53 -6.21 0.32 1.56
N VAL A 54 -5.35 1.28 1.89
CA VAL A 54 -4.56 2.07 0.95
C VAL A 54 -3.10 2.01 1.33
N VAL A 55 -2.21 2.17 0.34
CA VAL A 55 -0.78 2.38 0.57
C VAL A 55 -0.43 3.82 0.22
N ILE A 56 0.28 4.51 1.11
CA ILE A 56 0.91 5.80 0.83
C ILE A 56 2.42 5.59 0.67
N GLY A 57 3.06 6.21 -0.32
CA GLY A 57 4.49 6.05 -0.54
C GLY A 57 5.17 7.23 -1.24
N GLY A 58 6.50 7.14 -1.36
CA GLY A 58 7.34 8.16 -2.00
C GLY A 58 7.49 7.97 -3.50
N ALA A 59 8.60 8.48 -4.04
CA ALA A 59 8.93 8.37 -5.46
C ALA A 59 9.40 6.96 -5.88
N GLU A 60 9.33 6.69 -7.18
CA GLU A 60 9.83 5.47 -7.84
C GLU A 60 9.23 4.16 -7.30
N TYR A 61 7.98 4.22 -6.82
CA TYR A 61 7.28 3.09 -6.24
C TYR A 61 7.14 1.95 -7.26
N GLY A 62 7.55 0.74 -6.86
CA GLY A 62 7.47 -0.45 -7.70
C GLY A 62 8.74 -0.77 -8.51
N THR A 63 9.85 -0.10 -8.22
CA THR A 63 11.14 -0.44 -8.84
C THR A 63 11.64 -1.82 -8.38
N GLY A 64 12.17 -2.62 -9.32
CA GLY A 64 12.70 -3.97 -9.06
C GLY A 64 12.08 -5.03 -9.97
N SER A 65 12.59 -6.25 -9.99
CA SER A 65 12.21 -7.28 -10.98
C SER A 65 10.86 -7.96 -10.72
N SER A 66 10.45 -8.15 -9.46
CA SER A 66 9.28 -8.97 -9.08
C SER A 66 7.93 -8.24 -9.15
N ARG A 67 7.70 -7.46 -10.22
CA ARG A 67 6.59 -6.48 -10.30
C ARG A 67 5.20 -7.11 -10.38
N ASP A 68 5.05 -8.22 -11.08
CA ASP A 68 3.74 -8.87 -11.29
C ASP A 68 3.23 -9.44 -9.96
N TRP A 69 4.11 -10.13 -9.23
CA TRP A 69 3.78 -10.64 -7.91
C TRP A 69 3.54 -9.51 -6.91
N ALA A 70 4.34 -8.44 -6.95
CA ALA A 70 4.14 -7.29 -6.07
C ALA A 70 2.70 -6.73 -6.20
N ALA A 71 2.20 -6.54 -7.43
CA ALA A 71 0.84 -6.06 -7.66
C ALA A 71 -0.23 -7.06 -7.19
N LYS A 72 -0.05 -8.36 -7.48
CA LYS A 72 -0.98 -9.41 -7.04
C LYS A 72 -1.04 -9.52 -5.51
N GLY A 73 0.12 -9.48 -4.86
CA GLY A 73 0.24 -9.47 -3.40
C GLY A 73 -0.52 -8.30 -2.77
N THR A 74 -0.32 -7.08 -3.30
CA THR A 74 -1.05 -5.88 -2.89
C THR A 74 -2.56 -6.11 -2.90
N ARG A 75 -3.11 -6.63 -4.00
CA ARG A 75 -4.55 -6.91 -4.11
C ARG A 75 -5.04 -7.97 -3.12
N LEU A 76 -4.26 -9.03 -2.90
CA LEU A 76 -4.61 -10.15 -2.01
C LEU A 76 -4.65 -9.73 -0.54
N LEU A 77 -3.81 -8.76 -0.15
CA LEU A 77 -3.84 -8.11 1.17
C LEU A 77 -5.05 -7.19 1.37
N GLY A 78 -5.89 -6.98 0.35
CA GLY A 78 -7.10 -6.15 0.46
C GLY A 78 -6.89 -4.67 0.14
N ILE A 79 -5.69 -4.29 -0.30
CA ILE A 79 -5.38 -2.91 -0.71
C ILE A 79 -6.15 -2.57 -1.99
N GLN A 80 -6.90 -1.48 -1.95
CA GLN A 80 -7.74 -0.98 -3.05
C GLN A 80 -7.05 0.10 -3.88
N ALA A 81 -6.17 0.89 -3.24
CA ALA A 81 -5.46 1.97 -3.90
C ALA A 81 -4.02 2.12 -3.39
N VAL A 82 -3.15 2.64 -4.25
CA VAL A 82 -1.77 3.02 -3.95
C VAL A 82 -1.62 4.48 -4.34
N ILE A 83 -1.21 5.34 -3.40
CA ILE A 83 -1.06 6.79 -3.58
C ILE A 83 0.40 7.17 -3.33
N VAL A 84 1.10 7.62 -4.37
CA VAL A 84 2.56 7.81 -4.30
C VAL A 84 3.00 9.07 -5.03
N GLU A 85 4.25 9.47 -4.83
CA GLU A 85 4.82 10.64 -5.53
C GLU A 85 5.13 10.33 -6.98
N SER A 86 5.60 9.12 -7.27
CA SER A 86 5.74 8.61 -8.63
C SER A 86 5.80 7.08 -8.66
N PHE A 87 5.44 6.51 -9.82
CA PHE A 87 5.50 5.07 -10.06
C PHE A 87 6.63 4.69 -11.01
N GLU A 88 7.15 3.49 -10.85
CA GLU A 88 7.76 2.77 -11.97
C GLU A 88 6.65 2.35 -12.96
N ARG A 89 6.89 2.60 -14.26
CA ARG A 89 5.90 2.48 -15.34
C ARG A 89 5.27 1.10 -15.47
N ILE A 90 6.07 0.02 -15.39
CA ILE A 90 5.58 -1.35 -15.52
C ILE A 90 4.75 -1.72 -14.30
N HIS A 91 5.24 -1.41 -13.10
CA HIS A 91 4.51 -1.72 -11.87
C HIS A 91 3.16 -1.00 -11.80
N ARG A 92 3.08 0.26 -12.24
CA ARG A 92 1.80 0.98 -12.36
C ARG A 92 0.79 0.20 -13.19
N SER A 93 1.22 -0.32 -14.34
CA SER A 93 0.35 -1.07 -15.25
C SER A 93 -0.12 -2.39 -14.61
N ASN A 94 0.74 -3.05 -13.84
CA ASN A 94 0.40 -4.27 -13.12
C ASN A 94 -0.65 -4.01 -12.03
N LEU A 95 -0.56 -2.89 -11.30
CA LEU A 95 -1.57 -2.51 -10.30
C LEU A 95 -2.94 -2.35 -10.94
N VAL A 96 -3.02 -1.62 -12.06
CA VAL A 96 -4.27 -1.48 -12.84
C VAL A 96 -4.81 -2.85 -13.24
N GLY A 97 -3.96 -3.74 -13.78
CA GLY A 97 -4.36 -5.09 -14.18
C GLY A 97 -4.88 -5.96 -13.03
N MET A 98 -4.47 -5.69 -11.79
CA MET A 98 -4.96 -6.37 -10.58
C MET A 98 -6.20 -5.69 -9.96
N GLY A 99 -6.68 -4.60 -10.56
CA GLY A 99 -7.79 -3.80 -10.02
C GLY A 99 -7.41 -2.99 -8.77
N VAL A 100 -6.13 -2.64 -8.62
CA VAL A 100 -5.64 -1.70 -7.60
C VAL A 100 -5.46 -0.35 -8.24
N LEU A 101 -6.11 0.68 -7.70
CA LEU A 101 -6.10 2.03 -8.25
C LEU A 101 -4.76 2.74 -7.99
N PRO A 102 -3.95 3.05 -9.02
CA PRO A 102 -2.71 3.80 -8.84
C PRO A 102 -2.96 5.31 -8.96
N LEU A 103 -2.80 6.01 -7.84
CA LEU A 103 -2.94 7.46 -7.72
C LEU A 103 -1.56 8.09 -7.51
N GLN A 104 -1.34 9.22 -8.16
CA GLN A 104 -0.12 10.00 -7.99
C GLN A 104 -0.47 11.36 -7.37
N PHE A 105 0.33 11.82 -6.41
CA PHE A 105 0.20 13.18 -5.91
C PHE A 105 0.43 14.21 -7.04
N PRO A 106 -0.23 15.39 -6.97
CA PRO A 106 0.08 16.50 -7.86
C PRO A 106 1.56 16.91 -7.79
N SER A 107 2.06 17.55 -8.85
CA SER A 107 3.44 18.05 -8.87
C SER A 107 3.73 18.96 -7.67
N GLY A 108 4.83 18.68 -6.95
CA GLY A 108 5.23 19.42 -5.76
C GLY A 108 4.48 19.05 -4.46
N VAL A 109 3.50 18.15 -4.53
CA VAL A 109 2.78 17.62 -3.35
C VAL A 109 3.34 16.25 -3.00
N THR A 110 3.61 16.04 -1.72
CA THR A 110 4.09 14.77 -1.17
C THR A 110 3.36 14.41 0.12
N ARG A 111 3.50 13.16 0.56
CA ARG A 111 3.03 12.73 1.89
C ARG A 111 3.58 13.61 3.02
N GLN A 112 4.80 14.14 2.85
CA GLN A 112 5.46 15.00 3.84
C GLN A 112 4.92 16.44 3.80
N THR A 113 4.68 17.03 2.63
CA THR A 113 4.10 18.38 2.54
C THR A 113 2.67 18.42 3.09
N LEU A 114 1.95 17.31 2.94
CA LEU A 114 0.61 17.12 3.50
C LEU A 114 0.64 16.71 4.99
N LYS A 115 1.82 16.41 5.54
CA LYS A 115 2.03 15.95 6.93
C LYS A 115 1.20 14.71 7.28
N LEU A 116 1.09 13.78 6.34
CA LEU A 116 0.37 12.53 6.56
C LEU A 116 1.16 11.66 7.55
N ASP A 117 0.49 11.17 8.59
CA ASP A 117 1.08 10.27 9.59
C ASP A 117 0.49 8.85 9.57
N GLY A 118 -0.54 8.63 8.74
CA GLY A 118 -1.19 7.33 8.55
C GLY A 118 -2.32 7.06 9.54
N SER A 119 -2.64 7.99 10.43
CA SER A 119 -3.85 7.91 11.29
C SER A 119 -5.12 8.38 10.58
N GLU A 120 -5.00 8.94 9.37
CA GLU A 120 -6.14 9.46 8.62
C GLU A 120 -6.98 8.35 7.98
N THR A 121 -8.25 8.68 7.73
CA THR A 121 -9.15 7.87 6.89
C THR A 121 -9.23 8.50 5.51
N TYR A 122 -9.20 7.66 4.47
CA TYR A 122 -9.20 8.10 3.07
C TYR A 122 -10.47 7.69 2.35
N ASP A 123 -11.17 8.68 1.79
CA ASP A 123 -12.25 8.46 0.84
C ASP A 123 -11.81 8.87 -0.57
N VAL A 124 -11.88 7.93 -1.52
CA VAL A 124 -11.59 8.20 -2.94
C VAL A 124 -12.89 8.39 -3.69
N VAL A 125 -13.18 9.65 -4.03
CA VAL A 125 -14.41 10.04 -4.73
C VAL A 125 -14.20 10.06 -6.26
N GLY A 126 -15.31 10.10 -7.01
CA GLY A 126 -15.27 10.26 -8.47
C GLY A 126 -15.08 8.97 -9.27
N LEU A 127 -15.11 7.80 -8.62
CA LEU A 127 -14.95 6.49 -9.27
C LEU A 127 -16.23 5.98 -9.96
N ASN A 128 -17.37 6.66 -9.78
CA ASN A 128 -18.69 6.25 -10.27
C ASN A 128 -18.85 6.27 -11.79
N ALA A 129 -17.96 6.94 -12.53
CA ALA A 129 -18.04 7.07 -13.98
C ALA A 129 -17.46 5.87 -14.76
N GLY A 130 -16.96 4.84 -14.06
CA GLY A 130 -16.21 3.76 -14.69
C GLY A 130 -14.80 4.22 -15.04
N ILE A 131 -13.81 3.57 -14.47
CA ILE A 131 -12.43 3.67 -14.97
C ILE A 131 -12.44 2.93 -16.30
N THR A 132 -12.65 3.65 -17.40
CA THR A 132 -12.56 3.13 -18.78
C THR A 132 -11.12 2.91 -19.21
#